data_AF-A0A3B9IS41-F1
#
_entry.id   AF-A0A3B9IS41-F1
#
_cell.length_a   1.000
_cell.length_b   1.000
_cell.length_c   1.000
_cell.angle_alpha   90.00
_cell.angle_beta   90.00
_cell.angle_gamma   90.00
#
_symmetry.space_group_name_H-M   'P 1'
#
loop_
_entity.id
_entity.type
_entity.pdbx_description
1 polymer ?
#
loop_
_entity_poly.entity_id
_entity_poly.type
_entity_poly.pdbx_seq_one_letter_code
_entity_poly.pdbx_strand_id
1 'polypeptide(L)' 'MRRRPPLEGDLRVDLCVIGGGLAGLSTAIEAAERGLSVAVVEARRIGWGA' A
#
# COMPACT_ATOMS: atom_id res chain seq x y z
N MET A 1 18.78 5.23 -7.60
CA MET A 1 17.52 5.07 -6.85
C MET A 1 17.77 4.09 -5.71
N ARG A 2 17.36 4.37 -4.47
CA ARG A 2 17.50 3.39 -3.37
C ARG A 2 16.54 2.23 -3.62
N ARG A 3 17.05 1.00 -3.66
CA ARG A 3 16.23 -0.22 -3.75
C ARG A 3 15.44 -0.35 -2.45
N ARG A 4 14.12 -0.55 -2.57
CA ARG A 4 13.27 -0.91 -1.44
C ARG A 4 13.16 -2.43 -1.40
N PRO A 5 13.17 -3.04 -0.20
CA PRO A 5 13.00 -4.48 -0.10
C PRO A 5 11.64 -4.89 -0.71
N PRO A 6 11.57 -6.02 -1.43
CA PRO A 6 10.30 -6.57 -1.85
C PRO A 6 9.48 -7.00 -0.63
N LEU A 7 8.19 -7.29 -0.82
CA LEU A 7 7.41 -8.02 0.17
C LEU A 7 8.06 -9.39 0.38
N GLU A 8 8.34 -9.73 1.63
CA GLU A 8 8.90 -11.03 2.01
C GLU A 8 7.77 -11.96 2.47
N GLY A 9 7.60 -13.07 1.76
CA GLY A 9 6.55 -14.04 2.05
C GLY A 9 5.14 -13.54 1.76
N ASP A 10 4.16 -14.25 2.32
CA ASP A 10 2.75 -13.96 2.11
C ASP A 10 2.20 -13.13 3.27
N LEU A 11 1.40 -12.11 2.95
CA LEU A 11 0.67 -11.32 3.93
C LEU A 11 -0.83 -11.55 3.77
N ARG A 12 -1.50 -11.94 4.86
CA ARG A 12 -2.96 -12.06 4.92
C ARG A 12 -3.52 -10.76 5.47
N VAL A 13 -4.35 -10.10 4.67
CA VAL A 13 -5.06 -8.86 4.99
C VAL A 13 -6.46 -8.92 4.42
N ASP A 14 -7.36 -8.13 4.97
CA ASP A 14 -8.72 -7.98 4.45
C ASP A 14 -8.73 -7.24 3.10
N LEU A 15 -7.76 -6.34 2.88
CA LEU A 15 -7.58 -5.59 1.63
C LEU A 15 -6.10 -5.41 1.25
N CYS A 16 -5.76 -5.73 0.00
CA CYS A 16 -4.47 -5.37 -0.59
C CYS A 16 -4.66 -4.27 -1.66
N VAL A 17 -3.96 -3.15 -1.50
CA VAL A 17 -3.94 -2.02 -2.42
C VAL A 17 -2.63 -2.03 -3.21
N ILE A 18 -2.74 -2.01 -4.54
CA ILE A 18 -1.60 -1.93 -5.45
C ILE A 18 -1.47 -0.50 -5.97
N GLY A 19 -0.37 0.17 -5.60
CA GLY A 19 -0.06 1.55 -5.96
C GLY A 19 -0.12 2.50 -4.76
N GLY A 20 1.00 3.17 -4.47
CA GLY A 20 1.15 4.10 -3.34
C GLY A 20 0.94 5.57 -3.73
N GLY A 21 0.05 5.85 -4.67
CA GLY A 21 -0.35 7.22 -5.07
C GLY A 21 -1.50 7.77 -4.23
N LEU A 22 -2.01 8.96 -4.57
CA LEU A 22 -3.10 9.62 -3.84
C LEU A 22 -4.32 8.70 -3.68
N ALA A 23 -4.87 8.18 -4.78
CA ALA A 23 -6.05 7.32 -4.74
C ALA A 23 -5.83 6.05 -3.90
N GLY A 24 -4.69 5.36 -4.09
CA GLY A 24 -4.38 4.14 -3.35
C GLY A 24 -4.23 4.38 -1.84
N LEU A 25 -3.56 5.46 -1.45
CA LEU A 25 -3.43 5.82 -0.03
C LEU A 25 -4.77 6.25 0.56
N SER A 26 -5.56 7.05 -0.14
CA SER A 26 -6.90 7.44 0.32
C SER A 26 -7.79 6.22 0.53
N THR A 27 -7.78 5.25 -0.41
CA THR A 27 -8.48 3.97 -0.24
C THR A 27 -7.97 3.17 0.96
N ALA A 28 -6.65 3.09 1.13
CA ALA A 28 -6.06 2.32 2.23
C ALA A 28 -6.40 2.93 3.60
N ILE A 29 -6.37 4.26 3.72
CA ILE A 29 -6.71 4.97 4.95
C ILE A 29 -8.17 4.77 5.30
N GLU A 30 -9.09 5.03 4.37
CA GLU A 30 -10.54 4.86 4.61
C GLU A 30 -10.88 3.40 4.99
N ALA A 31 -10.25 2.40 4.34
CA ALA A 31 -10.46 1.01 4.69
C ALA A 31 -9.90 0.67 6.08
N ALA A 32 -8.72 1.18 6.44
CA ALA A 32 -8.15 0.98 7.76
C ALA A 32 -8.99 1.65 8.86
N GLU A 33 -9.53 2.85 8.62
CA GLU A 33 -10.45 3.56 9.53
C GLU A 33 -11.75 2.77 9.78
N ARG A 34 -12.17 1.95 8.81
CA ARG A 34 -13.29 1.01 8.94
C ARG A 34 -12.93 -0.30 9.66
N GLY A 35 -11.68 -0.42 10.13
CA GLY A 35 -11.20 -1.57 10.90
C GLY A 35 -10.66 -2.73 10.06
N LEU A 36 -10.47 -2.55 8.75
CA LEU A 36 -9.83 -3.57 7.92
C LEU A 36 -8.32 -3.59 8.17
N SER A 37 -7.73 -4.78 8.18
CA SER A 37 -6.29 -4.93 7.96
C SER A 37 -5.97 -4.66 6.49
N VAL A 38 -5.04 -3.73 6.23
CA VAL A 38 -4.74 -3.26 4.87
C VAL A 38 -3.24 -3.34 4.58
N ALA A 39 -2.89 -3.86 3.40
CA ALA A 39 -1.53 -3.82 2.87
C ALA A 39 -1.47 -2.91 1.64
N VAL A 40 -0.43 -2.07 1.54
CA VAL A 40 -0.17 -1.24 0.35
C VAL A 40 1.16 -1.65 -0.29
N VAL A 41 1.15 -1.94 -1.59
CA VAL A 41 2.34 -2.33 -2.36
C VAL A 41 2.64 -1.27 -3.42
N GLU A 42 3.85 -0.72 -3.42
CA GLU A 42 4.32 0.29 -4.39
C GLU A 42 5.70 -0.10 -4.94
N ALA A 43 5.84 -0.04 -6.27
CA ALA A 43 7.08 -0.39 -6.95
C ALA A 43 8.21 0.65 -6.75
N ARG A 44 7.85 1.90 -6.44
CA ARG A 44 8.77 3.05 -6.28
C ARG A 44 8.65 3.66 -4.88
N ARG A 45 8.74 4.99 -4.81
CA ARG A 45 8.46 5.75 -3.60
C ARG A 45 6.95 5.90 -3.43
N ILE A 46 6.47 5.83 -2.20
CA ILE A 46 5.11 6.31 -1.87
C ILE A 46 5.01 7.76 -2.36
N GLY A 47 3.92 8.08 -3.06
CA GLY A 47 3.68 9.41 -3.63
C GLY A 47 4.56 9.75 -4.84
N TRP A 48 5.21 8.80 -5.51
CA TRP A 48 6.12 9.12 -6.62
C TRP A 48 5.45 9.82 -7.82
N GLY A 49 4.14 9.57 -8.04
CA GLY A 49 3.37 10.18 -9.12
C GLY A 49 2.46 11.33 -8.70
N ALA A 50 2.67 11.86 -7.49
CA ALA A 50 1.97 13.02 -6.94
C ALA A 50 2.86 14.26 -6.98
#